data_AF-A0A0F7YYX3-F1
#
_entry.id   AF-A0A0F7YYX3-F1
#
_cell.length_a   1.000
_cell.length_b   1.000
_cell.length_c   1.000
_cell.angle_alpha   90.00
_cell.angle_beta   90.00
_cell.angle_gamma   90.00
#
_symmetry.space_group_name_H-M   'P 1'
#
loop_
_entity.id
_entity.type
_entity.pdbx_description
1 polymer ?
#
loop_
_entity_poly.entity_id
_entity_poly.type
_entity_poly.pdbx_seq_one_letter_code
_entity_poly.pdbx_strand_id
1 'polypeptide(L)'
;MSSPLRMDVTFLLAAIAVTWVCGLKIGFPGFSTPPRSFIQHPKRTLCPEDCDIASPFKCEESPTCLRLFQVCNGRWDCEHGSDEDNALCAAVLRPLECMIWEFLEGQRDWILPNLFNDANTDLVAHALHEAYSMGDLQSYLNLTDQNIENIRNSTRGAIVGDPRPLMALGMPDRAWPEVMYLLKELYNLGLDVWAE
;
A
#
# COMPACT_ATOMS: atom_id res chain seq x y z
N MET A 1 -15.96 -13.96 64.44
CA MET A 1 -16.91 -13.19 63.60
C MET A 1 -17.07 -13.93 62.28
N SER A 2 -18.33 -14.24 61.98
CA SER A 2 -18.94 -14.56 60.69
C SER A 2 -18.37 -15.69 59.83
N SER A 3 -19.08 -16.81 59.92
CA SER A 3 -19.20 -17.92 58.97
C SER A 3 -19.42 -17.47 57.51
N PRO A 4 -18.95 -18.27 56.53
CA PRO A 4 -18.94 -17.86 55.12
C PRO A 4 -20.35 -17.92 54.52
N LEU A 5 -20.65 -16.90 53.72
CA LEU A 5 -21.89 -16.77 52.95
C LEU A 5 -22.08 -17.98 52.03
N ARG A 6 -23.11 -18.76 52.31
CA ARG A 6 -23.68 -19.76 51.41
C ARG A 6 -24.33 -19.02 50.23
N MET A 7 -23.61 -18.87 49.13
CA MET A 7 -24.19 -18.34 47.89
C MET A 7 -25.25 -19.32 47.38
N ASP A 8 -26.51 -18.90 47.44
CA ASP A 8 -27.63 -19.69 46.97
C ASP A 8 -27.52 -19.94 45.45
N VAL A 9 -27.65 -21.20 45.06
CA VAL A 9 -27.61 -21.67 43.66
C VAL A 9 -28.65 -20.95 42.78
N THR A 10 -29.72 -20.46 43.39
CA THR A 10 -30.76 -19.66 42.73
C THR A 10 -30.23 -18.34 42.16
N PHE A 11 -29.29 -17.67 42.84
CA PHE A 11 -28.68 -16.44 42.34
C PHE A 11 -27.82 -16.69 41.10
N LEU A 12 -27.09 -17.80 41.08
CA LEU A 12 -26.27 -18.18 39.92
C LEU A 12 -27.14 -18.45 38.68
N LEU A 13 -28.24 -19.18 38.84
CA LEU A 13 -29.15 -19.46 37.73
C LEU A 13 -29.84 -18.19 37.23
N ALA A 14 -30.24 -17.29 38.13
CA ALA A 14 -30.83 -16.00 37.75
C ALA A 14 -29.85 -15.11 36.98
N ALA A 15 -28.59 -15.02 37.41
CA ALA A 15 -27.56 -14.23 36.73
C ALA A 15 -27.30 -14.77 35.32
N ILE A 16 -27.24 -16.09 35.13
CA ILE A 16 -27.08 -16.69 33.81
C ILE A 16 -28.30 -16.35 32.94
N ALA A 17 -29.53 -16.51 33.42
CA ALA A 17 -30.73 -16.18 32.63
C ALA A 17 -30.75 -14.71 32.16
N VAL A 18 -30.35 -13.76 33.01
CA VAL A 18 -30.28 -12.33 32.64
C VAL A 18 -29.27 -12.09 31.51
N THR A 19 -28.14 -12.80 31.49
CA THR A 19 -27.13 -12.63 30.43
C THR A 19 -27.61 -13.12 29.06
N TRP A 20 -28.46 -14.15 29.01
CA TRP A 20 -29.08 -14.64 27.78
C TRP A 20 -30.20 -13.73 27.28
N VAL A 21 -30.97 -13.12 28.17
CA VAL A 21 -32.09 -12.22 27.81
C VAL A 21 -31.59 -10.83 27.41
N CYS A 22 -30.57 -10.29 28.08
CA CYS A 22 -30.10 -8.92 27.83
C CYS A 22 -29.03 -8.81 26.73
N GLY A 23 -28.64 -9.89 26.06
CA GLY A 23 -27.64 -9.84 24.99
C GLY A 23 -26.30 -9.26 25.42
N LEU A 24 -25.99 -9.27 26.73
CA LEU A 24 -24.71 -8.83 27.26
C LEU A 24 -23.67 -9.87 26.83
N LYS A 25 -23.00 -9.58 25.72
CA LYS A 25 -21.72 -10.22 25.37
C LYS A 25 -20.78 -9.99 26.55
N ILE A 26 -20.66 -11.00 27.41
CA ILE A 26 -19.54 -11.11 28.35
C ILE A 26 -18.32 -11.31 27.46
N GLY A 27 -17.68 -10.22 27.08
CA GLY A 27 -16.40 -10.25 26.40
C GLY A 27 -15.42 -10.91 27.37
N PHE A 28 -14.97 -12.13 27.05
CA PHE A 28 -13.90 -12.79 27.78
C PHE A 28 -12.63 -11.92 27.64
N PRO A 29 -12.15 -11.24 28.69
CA PRO A 29 -10.82 -10.66 28.66
C PRO A 29 -9.86 -11.80 28.99
N GLY A 30 -9.07 -12.25 28.01
CA GLY A 30 -7.91 -13.09 28.32
C GLY A 30 -7.82 -14.44 27.64
N PHE A 31 -8.47 -14.64 26.49
CA PHE A 31 -7.84 -15.50 25.49
C PHE A 31 -7.32 -14.61 24.38
N SER A 32 -6.17 -14.01 24.65
CA SER A 32 -5.22 -13.62 23.63
C SER A 32 -4.91 -14.87 22.80
N THR A 33 -5.75 -15.16 21.80
CA THR A 33 -5.22 -15.83 20.61
C THR A 33 -4.07 -14.93 20.16
N PRO A 34 -2.82 -15.42 20.11
CA PRO A 34 -1.80 -14.67 19.39
C PRO A 34 -2.37 -14.40 17.99
N PRO A 35 -2.04 -13.26 17.36
CA PRO A 35 -2.56 -12.93 16.04
C PRO A 35 -2.48 -14.17 15.17
N ARG A 36 -3.66 -14.61 14.74
CA ARG A 36 -3.88 -15.82 13.96
C ARG A 36 -2.99 -15.72 12.74
N SER A 37 -1.85 -16.41 12.81
CA SER A 37 -0.91 -16.68 11.72
C SER A 37 -0.46 -15.40 10.99
N PHE A 38 0.84 -15.13 10.99
CA PHE A 38 1.57 -15.29 9.72
C PHE A 38 0.95 -16.42 8.87
N ILE A 39 -0.23 -16.17 8.28
CA ILE A 39 -0.47 -16.62 6.92
C ILE A 39 0.59 -15.82 6.21
N GLN A 40 1.73 -16.46 6.10
CA GLN A 40 2.65 -16.24 5.02
C GLN A 40 1.76 -16.11 3.80
N HIS A 41 1.48 -14.87 3.39
CA HIS A 41 1.11 -14.63 2.00
C HIS A 41 2.23 -15.35 1.25
N PRO A 42 1.92 -16.45 0.56
CA PRO A 42 2.97 -17.25 -0.05
C PRO A 42 3.66 -16.33 -1.04
N LYS A 43 4.94 -16.06 -0.79
CA LYS A 43 5.95 -15.65 -1.78
C LYS A 43 5.39 -14.97 -3.03
N ARG A 44 5.27 -13.65 -2.98
CA ARG A 44 6.00 -12.85 -3.97
C ARG A 44 7.10 -12.13 -3.18
N THR A 45 8.13 -12.85 -2.73
CA THR A 45 9.50 -12.67 -3.26
C THR A 45 9.60 -11.38 -4.08
N LEU A 46 9.61 -10.26 -3.35
CA LEU A 46 9.95 -8.88 -3.69
C LEU A 46 10.65 -8.78 -5.07
N CYS A 47 9.91 -8.54 -6.17
CA CYS A 47 10.41 -8.15 -7.51
C CYS A 47 11.41 -9.09 -8.23
N PRO A 48 11.61 -8.91 -9.55
CA PRO A 48 11.06 -9.66 -10.71
C PRO A 48 11.12 -11.20 -10.61
N GLU A 49 10.37 -11.93 -11.45
CA GLU A 49 10.39 -13.42 -11.46
C GLU A 49 11.77 -14.01 -11.83
N ASP A 50 12.55 -13.29 -12.63
CA ASP A 50 13.86 -13.72 -13.15
C ASP A 50 15.06 -13.07 -12.45
N CYS A 51 14.87 -11.89 -11.87
CA CYS A 51 15.94 -11.07 -11.32
C CYS A 51 15.75 -10.79 -9.83
N ASP A 52 16.77 -10.24 -9.18
CA ASP A 52 16.66 -9.79 -7.78
C ASP A 52 16.41 -8.27 -7.70
N ILE A 53 15.99 -7.78 -6.53
CA ILE A 53 15.72 -6.34 -6.31
C ILE A 53 16.99 -5.50 -6.43
N ALA A 54 18.14 -6.10 -6.14
CA ALA A 54 19.41 -5.42 -6.28
C ALA A 54 19.74 -5.15 -7.76
N SER A 55 19.23 -6.00 -8.65
CA SER A 55 19.49 -6.02 -10.09
C SER A 55 18.19 -6.25 -10.87
N PRO A 56 17.18 -5.37 -10.78
CA PRO A 56 15.82 -5.67 -11.24
C PRO A 56 15.64 -5.57 -12.76
N PHE A 57 16.62 -5.04 -13.50
CA PHE A 57 16.51 -4.79 -14.93
C PHE A 57 17.09 -5.96 -15.72
N LYS A 58 16.24 -6.68 -16.45
CA LYS A 58 16.69 -7.79 -17.30
C LYS A 58 16.99 -7.28 -18.71
N CYS A 59 18.12 -7.68 -19.29
CA CYS A 59 18.39 -7.43 -20.70
C CYS A 59 17.36 -8.15 -21.58
N GLU A 60 16.99 -7.56 -22.72
CA GLU A 60 16.02 -8.17 -23.65
C GLU A 60 16.57 -9.45 -24.27
N GLU A 61 17.86 -9.46 -24.59
CA GLU A 61 18.51 -10.52 -25.37
C GLU A 61 19.11 -11.63 -24.51
N SER A 62 19.33 -11.37 -23.23
CA SER A 62 20.07 -12.28 -22.34
C SER A 62 19.41 -12.36 -20.96
N PRO A 63 19.61 -13.45 -20.21
CA PRO A 63 19.14 -13.55 -18.82
C PRO A 63 19.95 -12.69 -17.84
N THR A 64 20.70 -11.70 -18.34
CA THR A 64 21.53 -10.82 -17.52
C THR A 64 20.65 -9.82 -16.80
N CYS A 65 20.84 -9.74 -15.49
CA CYS A 65 20.16 -8.79 -14.61
C CYS A 65 21.13 -7.66 -14.25
N LEU A 66 20.68 -6.41 -14.38
CA LEU A 66 21.44 -5.19 -14.22
C LEU A 66 20.98 -4.41 -12.99
N ARG A 67 21.95 -3.79 -12.33
CA ARG A 67 21.71 -2.87 -11.21
C ARG A 67 21.33 -1.49 -11.73
N LEU A 68 20.68 -0.69 -10.89
CA LEU A 68 20.23 0.66 -11.25
C LEU A 68 21.36 1.56 -11.82
N PHE A 69 22.61 1.43 -11.34
CA PHE A 69 23.74 2.23 -11.85
C PHE A 69 24.27 1.75 -13.21
N GLN A 70 23.84 0.59 -13.67
CA GLN A 70 24.22 0.04 -14.98
C GLN A 70 23.30 0.57 -16.08
N VAL A 71 22.06 0.90 -15.73
CA VAL A 71 21.09 1.42 -16.70
C VAL A 71 21.34 2.92 -16.92
N CYS A 72 21.43 3.33 -18.19
CA CYS A 72 21.63 4.73 -18.59
C CYS A 72 22.91 5.38 -18.06
N ASN A 73 24.00 4.62 -18.03
CA ASN A 73 25.31 5.08 -17.59
C ASN A 73 26.25 5.47 -18.74
N GLY A 74 25.80 5.30 -20.00
CA GLY A 74 26.55 5.54 -21.22
C GLY A 74 27.43 4.37 -21.68
N ARG A 75 27.26 3.18 -21.12
CA ARG A 75 27.98 1.95 -21.49
C ARG A 75 26.97 0.86 -21.78
N TRP A 76 27.30 -0.02 -22.72
CA TRP A 76 26.47 -1.18 -23.01
C TRP A 76 26.80 -2.30 -22.02
N ASP A 77 26.02 -2.41 -20.96
CA ASP A 77 26.05 -3.54 -20.04
C ASP A 77 25.23 -4.73 -20.60
N CYS A 78 24.24 -4.50 -21.48
CA CYS A 78 23.58 -5.53 -22.29
C CYS A 78 24.28 -5.77 -23.64
N GLU A 79 24.03 -6.93 -24.28
CA GLU A 79 24.69 -7.36 -25.52
C GLU A 79 24.49 -6.40 -26.71
N HIS A 80 23.35 -5.71 -26.76
CA HIS A 80 23.04 -4.71 -27.79
C HIS A 80 22.80 -3.30 -27.21
N GLY A 81 23.15 -3.06 -25.94
CA GLY A 81 22.96 -1.75 -25.32
C GLY A 81 21.49 -1.38 -25.08
N SER A 82 20.61 -2.36 -24.93
CA SER A 82 19.18 -2.15 -24.61
C SER A 82 19.00 -1.43 -23.26
N ASP A 83 19.98 -1.55 -22.35
CA ASP A 83 20.09 -0.81 -21.10
C ASP A 83 20.34 0.70 -21.26
N GLU A 84 20.70 1.15 -22.47
CA GLU A 84 20.94 2.54 -22.83
C GLU A 84 19.85 3.11 -23.76
N ASP A 85 18.77 2.36 -23.99
CA ASP A 85 17.64 2.88 -24.76
C ASP A 85 16.97 4.04 -24.01
N ASN A 86 16.73 5.14 -24.70
CA ASN A 86 16.05 6.31 -24.16
C ASN A 86 14.65 5.98 -23.60
N ALA A 87 13.95 5.01 -24.18
CA ALA A 87 12.65 4.53 -23.70
C ALA A 87 12.78 3.88 -22.31
N LEU A 88 13.78 3.03 -22.11
CA LEU A 88 14.09 2.44 -20.82
C LEU A 88 14.52 3.53 -19.83
N CYS A 89 15.42 4.43 -20.25
CA CYS A 89 15.94 5.50 -19.41
C CYS A 89 14.87 6.46 -18.88
N ALA A 90 13.82 6.73 -19.64
CA ALA A 90 12.70 7.52 -19.18
C ALA A 90 11.90 6.84 -18.05
N ALA A 91 11.90 5.50 -17.99
CA ALA A 91 11.17 4.71 -17.00
C ALA A 91 11.96 4.45 -15.71
N VAL A 92 13.30 4.45 -15.76
CA VAL A 92 14.19 4.01 -14.66
C VAL A 92 14.02 4.78 -13.35
N LEU A 93 13.56 6.04 -13.39
CA LEU A 93 13.36 6.84 -12.17
C LEU A 93 12.13 6.42 -11.35
N ARG A 94 11.27 5.57 -11.90
CA ARG A 94 10.06 5.16 -11.20
C ARG A 94 10.33 4.05 -10.19
N PRO A 95 9.61 4.03 -9.05
CA PRO A 95 9.63 2.89 -8.16
C PRO A 95 9.21 1.61 -8.92
N LEU A 96 9.82 0.48 -8.55
CA LEU A 96 9.46 -0.82 -9.12
C LEU A 96 7.99 -1.14 -8.80
N GLU A 97 7.24 -1.64 -9.77
CA GLU A 97 5.81 -1.96 -9.63
C GLU A 97 5.51 -2.82 -8.39
N CYS A 98 6.31 -3.85 -8.17
CA CYS A 98 6.23 -4.73 -6.99
C CYS A 98 6.50 -4.03 -5.65
N MET A 99 7.37 -3.01 -5.61
CA MET A 99 7.58 -2.20 -4.40
C MET A 99 6.36 -1.31 -4.14
N ILE A 100 5.77 -0.78 -5.21
CA ILE A 100 4.50 -0.03 -5.13
C ILE A 100 3.39 -0.96 -4.62
N TRP A 101 3.29 -2.18 -5.15
CA TRP A 101 2.31 -3.17 -4.73
C TRP A 101 2.44 -3.50 -3.24
N GLU A 102 3.65 -3.77 -2.74
CA GLU A 102 3.90 -4.08 -1.33
C GLU A 102 3.47 -2.91 -0.42
N PHE A 103 3.80 -1.68 -0.84
CA PHE A 103 3.34 -0.48 -0.14
C PHE A 103 1.82 -0.38 -0.11
N LEU A 104 1.17 -0.57 -1.26
CA LEU A 104 -0.28 -0.48 -1.39
C LEU A 104 -0.97 -1.57 -0.56
N GLU A 105 -0.40 -2.78 -0.47
CA GLU A 105 -0.93 -3.84 0.37
C GLU A 105 -0.93 -3.44 1.85
N GLY A 106 0.16 -2.81 2.30
CA GLY A 106 0.26 -2.30 3.67
C GLY A 106 -0.69 -1.14 4.00
N GLN A 107 -1.19 -0.43 2.98
CA GLN A 107 -2.08 0.73 3.13
C GLN A 107 -3.50 0.50 2.53
N ARG A 108 -3.79 -0.72 2.09
CA ARG A 108 -4.92 -1.12 1.23
C ARG A 108 -6.25 -0.52 1.69
N ASP A 109 -6.56 -0.73 2.97
CA ASP A 109 -7.88 -0.49 3.55
C ASP A 109 -8.33 0.99 3.48
N TRP A 110 -7.40 1.93 3.53
CA TRP A 110 -7.72 3.36 3.45
C TRP A 110 -7.32 3.96 2.11
N ILE A 111 -6.22 3.50 1.49
CA ILE A 111 -5.68 4.17 0.31
C ILE A 111 -6.48 3.86 -0.96
N LEU A 112 -6.85 2.60 -1.18
CA LEU A 112 -7.53 2.17 -2.42
C LEU A 112 -8.93 2.77 -2.57
N PRO A 113 -9.84 2.68 -1.59
CA PRO A 113 -11.19 3.22 -1.75
C PRO A 113 -11.18 4.75 -1.86
N ASN A 114 -10.26 5.44 -1.20
CA ASN A 114 -10.26 6.90 -1.17
C ASN A 114 -9.52 7.53 -2.36
N LEU A 115 -8.38 6.98 -2.77
CA LEU A 115 -7.55 7.56 -3.83
C LEU A 115 -7.73 6.87 -5.17
N PHE A 116 -7.96 5.56 -5.18
CA PHE A 116 -7.84 4.73 -6.39
C PHE A 116 -9.14 4.01 -6.77
N ASN A 117 -10.30 4.58 -6.40
CA ASN A 117 -11.62 4.06 -6.73
C ASN A 117 -11.84 2.58 -6.35
N ASP A 118 -11.22 2.14 -5.25
CA ASP A 118 -11.23 0.76 -4.78
C ASP A 118 -10.79 -0.27 -5.85
N ALA A 119 -9.94 0.18 -6.81
CA ALA A 119 -9.40 -0.68 -7.85
C ALA A 119 -8.48 -1.77 -7.27
N ASN A 120 -8.31 -2.83 -8.04
CA ASN A 120 -7.42 -3.93 -7.67
C ASN A 120 -5.97 -3.43 -7.50
N THR A 121 -5.27 -3.89 -6.46
CA THR A 121 -3.91 -3.45 -6.13
C THR A 121 -2.91 -3.69 -7.25
N ASP A 122 -2.98 -4.83 -7.95
CA ASP A 122 -2.11 -5.11 -9.09
C ASP A 122 -2.33 -4.06 -10.19
N LEU A 123 -3.59 -3.69 -10.47
CA LEU A 123 -3.92 -2.64 -11.44
C LEU A 123 -3.41 -1.26 -10.99
N VAL A 124 -3.55 -0.92 -9.71
CA VAL A 124 -3.08 0.37 -9.17
C VAL A 124 -1.54 0.44 -9.18
N ALA A 125 -0.86 -0.63 -8.79
CA ALA A 125 0.59 -0.69 -8.83
C ALA A 125 1.12 -0.51 -10.27
N HIS A 126 0.53 -1.24 -11.22
CA HIS A 126 0.85 -1.11 -12.64
C HIS A 126 0.58 0.30 -13.17
N ALA A 127 -0.59 0.88 -12.85
CA ALA A 127 -0.95 2.22 -13.30
C ALA A 127 -0.02 3.30 -12.70
N LEU A 128 0.40 3.18 -11.44
CA LEU A 128 1.36 4.10 -10.83
C LEU A 128 2.78 3.96 -11.40
N HIS A 129 3.14 2.75 -11.85
CA HIS A 129 4.39 2.50 -12.54
C HIS A 129 4.37 3.07 -13.98
N GLU A 130 3.25 3.00 -14.68
CA GLU A 130 3.18 3.37 -16.11
C GLU A 130 2.70 4.81 -16.38
N ALA A 131 1.88 5.39 -15.51
CA ALA A 131 1.25 6.68 -15.79
C ALA A 131 2.29 7.82 -15.91
N TYR A 132 2.14 8.63 -16.97
CA TYR A 132 2.94 9.84 -17.21
C TYR A 132 2.19 11.13 -16.86
N SER A 133 0.88 11.02 -16.59
CA SER A 133 0.04 12.15 -16.25
C SER A 133 -1.14 11.71 -15.38
N MET A 134 -1.78 12.68 -14.72
CA MET A 134 -3.03 12.42 -14.01
C MET A 134 -4.17 11.95 -14.94
N GLY A 135 -4.16 12.37 -16.21
CA GLY A 135 -5.13 11.91 -17.20
C GLY A 135 -4.97 10.43 -17.53
N ASP A 136 -3.73 9.95 -17.63
CA ASP A 136 -3.44 8.52 -17.83
C ASP A 136 -3.89 7.71 -16.62
N LEU A 137 -3.55 8.17 -15.42
CA LEU A 137 -3.95 7.50 -14.17
C LEU A 137 -5.47 7.45 -14.02
N GLN A 138 -6.17 8.55 -14.34
CA GLN A 138 -7.64 8.60 -14.37
C GLN A 138 -8.21 7.58 -15.34
N SER A 139 -7.62 7.47 -16.54
CA SER A 139 -8.06 6.55 -17.58
C SER A 139 -7.82 5.09 -17.21
N TYR A 140 -6.67 4.76 -16.60
CA TYR A 140 -6.35 3.40 -16.17
C TYR A 140 -7.25 2.90 -15.04
N LEU A 141 -7.59 3.77 -14.09
CA LEU A 141 -8.29 3.39 -12.86
C LEU A 141 -9.77 3.81 -12.81
N ASN A 142 -10.27 4.44 -13.88
CA ASN A 142 -11.62 5.03 -13.93
C ASN A 142 -11.88 5.93 -12.70
N LEU A 143 -10.94 6.83 -12.39
CA LEU A 143 -11.03 7.67 -11.20
C LEU A 143 -12.23 8.62 -11.28
N THR A 144 -12.97 8.71 -10.18
CA THR A 144 -14.05 9.70 -10.04
C THR A 144 -13.48 11.08 -9.72
N ASP A 145 -14.29 12.12 -9.91
CA ASP A 145 -13.92 13.50 -9.52
C ASP A 145 -13.54 13.58 -8.04
N GLN A 146 -14.21 12.81 -7.17
CA GLN A 146 -13.88 12.74 -5.75
C GLN A 146 -12.50 12.10 -5.51
N ASN A 147 -12.15 11.03 -6.23
CA ASN A 147 -10.83 10.43 -6.11
C ASN A 147 -9.73 11.40 -6.57
N ILE A 148 -9.98 12.10 -7.69
CA ILE A 148 -9.05 13.10 -8.24
C ILE A 148 -8.84 14.24 -7.24
N GLU A 149 -9.91 14.74 -6.62
CA GLU A 149 -9.82 15.77 -5.59
C GLU A 149 -9.09 15.27 -4.33
N ASN A 150 -9.34 14.02 -3.92
CA ASN A 150 -8.61 13.39 -2.83
C ASN A 150 -7.11 13.27 -3.13
N ILE A 151 -6.73 12.87 -4.35
CA ILE A 151 -5.34 12.81 -4.81
C ILE A 151 -4.73 14.22 -4.80
N ARG A 152 -5.38 15.22 -5.41
CA ARG A 152 -4.89 16.62 -5.43
C ARG A 152 -4.63 17.15 -4.03
N ASN A 153 -5.57 16.99 -3.11
CA ASN A 153 -5.44 17.48 -1.74
C ASN A 153 -4.40 16.70 -0.94
N SER A 154 -4.31 15.38 -1.13
CA SER A 154 -3.33 14.53 -0.47
C SER A 154 -1.90 14.82 -0.96
N THR A 155 -1.70 14.97 -2.27
CA THR A 155 -0.41 15.32 -2.85
C THR A 155 0.02 16.73 -2.44
N ARG A 156 -0.91 17.70 -2.41
CA ARG A 156 -0.63 19.04 -1.87
C ARG A 156 -0.19 18.97 -0.40
N GLY A 157 -0.92 18.21 0.42
CA GLY A 157 -0.56 17.94 1.81
C GLY A 157 0.82 17.33 1.94
N ALA A 158 1.14 16.31 1.13
CA ALA A 158 2.46 15.71 1.08
C ALA A 158 3.57 16.73 0.77
N ILE A 159 3.40 17.54 -0.28
CA ILE A 159 4.37 18.57 -0.70
C ILE A 159 4.65 19.57 0.42
N VAL A 160 3.61 20.13 1.04
CA VAL A 160 3.76 21.16 2.08
C VAL A 160 4.08 20.61 3.47
N GLY A 161 3.97 19.29 3.66
CA GLY A 161 4.20 18.64 4.96
C GLY A 161 2.97 18.64 5.89
N ASP A 162 1.76 18.73 5.34
CA ASP A 162 0.49 18.66 6.07
C ASP A 162 -0.14 17.26 5.95
N PRO A 163 -0.16 16.45 7.04
CA PRO A 163 -0.75 15.11 7.01
C PRO A 163 -2.28 15.09 7.08
N ARG A 164 -2.92 16.20 7.46
CA ARG A 164 -4.36 16.24 7.78
C ARG A 164 -5.27 15.77 6.63
N PRO A 165 -5.02 16.13 5.35
CA PRO A 165 -5.85 15.63 4.25
C PRO A 165 -5.86 14.11 4.16
N LEU A 166 -4.71 13.46 4.34
CA LEU A 166 -4.59 12.00 4.31
C LEU A 166 -5.19 11.35 5.56
N MET A 167 -4.98 11.95 6.74
CA MET A 167 -5.59 11.48 7.98
C MET A 167 -7.12 11.53 7.92
N ALA A 168 -7.69 12.56 7.27
CA ALA A 168 -9.13 12.66 7.04
C ALA A 168 -9.69 11.53 6.15
N LEU A 169 -8.83 10.91 5.33
CA LEU A 169 -9.14 9.73 4.52
C LEU A 169 -8.86 8.40 5.26
N GLY A 170 -8.47 8.45 6.53
CA GLY A 170 -8.23 7.26 7.35
C GLY A 170 -6.79 6.74 7.34
N MET A 171 -5.83 7.50 6.80
CA MET A 171 -4.41 7.15 6.90
C MET A 171 -3.98 7.04 8.38
N PRO A 172 -3.35 5.92 8.80
CA PRO A 172 -2.77 5.81 10.14
C PRO A 172 -1.64 6.83 10.37
N ASP A 173 -1.59 7.46 11.54
CA ASP A 173 -0.57 8.48 11.88
C ASP A 173 0.88 8.02 11.60
N ARG A 174 1.17 6.75 11.90
CA ARG A 174 2.49 6.13 11.69
C ARG A 174 2.89 5.96 10.22
N ALA A 175 1.92 5.97 9.30
CA ALA A 175 2.16 5.77 7.87
C ALA A 175 2.58 7.07 7.16
N TRP A 176 2.42 8.23 7.81
CA TRP A 176 2.69 9.53 7.20
C TRP A 176 4.07 9.65 6.52
N PRO A 177 5.20 9.27 7.15
CA PRO A 177 6.51 9.43 6.51
C PRO A 177 6.64 8.67 5.17
N GLU A 178 6.11 7.45 5.13
CA GLU A 178 6.17 6.57 3.94
C GLU A 178 5.22 7.07 2.85
N VAL A 179 3.98 7.41 3.21
CA VAL A 179 2.97 7.94 2.28
C VAL A 179 3.42 9.29 1.70
N MET A 180 3.94 10.18 2.53
CA MET A 180 4.49 11.47 2.09
C MET A 180 5.61 11.27 1.07
N TYR A 181 6.53 10.34 1.33
CA TYR A 181 7.63 10.06 0.42
C TYR A 181 7.12 9.57 -0.94
N LEU A 182 6.23 8.57 -0.96
CA LEU A 182 5.66 8.06 -2.20
C LEU A 182 4.93 9.14 -3.00
N LEU A 183 4.06 9.92 -2.36
CA LEU A 183 3.28 10.94 -3.07
C LEU A 183 4.17 12.07 -3.63
N LYS A 184 5.24 12.44 -2.91
CA LYS A 184 6.24 13.39 -3.44
C LYS A 184 6.97 12.83 -4.65
N GLU A 185 7.36 11.56 -4.59
CA GLU A 185 8.07 10.92 -5.69
C GLU A 185 7.20 10.82 -6.94
N LEU A 186 5.96 10.36 -6.78
CA LEU A 186 4.96 10.31 -7.85
C LEU A 186 4.72 11.70 -8.46
N TYR A 187 4.61 12.74 -7.63
CA TYR A 187 4.49 14.12 -8.10
C TYR A 187 5.70 14.57 -8.94
N ASN A 188 6.92 14.28 -8.49
CA ASN A 188 8.15 14.64 -9.20
C ASN A 188 8.30 13.90 -10.55
N LEU A 189 7.71 12.70 -10.67
CA LEU A 189 7.75 11.87 -11.88
C LEU A 189 6.79 12.32 -12.99
N GLY A 190 6.08 13.42 -12.80
CA GLY A 190 5.17 13.96 -13.82
C GLY A 190 3.72 13.55 -13.65
N LEU A 191 3.33 12.89 -12.55
CA LEU A 191 1.94 12.96 -12.05
C LEU A 191 1.65 14.36 -11.50
N ASP A 192 2.05 15.39 -12.25
CA ASP A 192 1.73 16.76 -11.94
C ASP A 192 0.22 16.88 -11.98
N VAL A 193 -0.37 16.96 -10.79
CA VAL A 193 -1.79 17.17 -10.57
C VAL A 193 -2.27 18.52 -11.12
N TRP A 194 -1.34 19.35 -11.63
CA TRP A 194 -1.56 20.68 -12.17
C TRP A 194 -1.24 20.83 -13.66
N ALA A 195 -0.87 19.75 -14.37
CA ALA A 195 -0.81 19.79 -15.83
C ALA A 195 -2.24 19.69 -16.39
N GLU A 196 -2.86 20.86 -16.59
CA GLU A 196 -4.04 21.06 -17.44
C GLU A 196 -3.67 21.03 -18.93
#